data_AF-A0A2V6FF76-F1
#
_entry.id   AF-A0A2V6FF76-F1
#
_cell.length_a   1.000
_cell.length_b   1.000
_cell.length_c   1.000
_cell.angle_alpha   90.00
_cell.angle_beta   90.00
_cell.angle_gamma   90.00
#
_symmetry.space_group_name_H-M   'P 1'
#
loop_
_entity.id
_entity.type
_entity.pdbx_description
1 polymer ?
#
loop_
_entity_poly.entity_id
_entity_poly.type
_entity_poly.pdbx_seq_one_letter_code
_entity_poly.pdbx_strand_id
1 'polypeptide(L)'
;MLAITSGKPGVLRMFRSIVHWRVGVQGYLVVLLGVPVLNLLAFLAVPGVLADFVAPDSRLVRLYLSEMAISLTIGIAPLWEEIGWRGFAYPRMQRAHGPVVGSLVLGALWGLWHLPFFFGPLARTGPNATFVSATIALLEFSIGLTGLSVVMA
;
A
#
# COMPACT_ATOMS: atom_id res chain seq x y z
N MET A 1 20.86 -8.82 1.21
CA MET A 1 21.11 -7.59 0.41
C MET A 1 21.51 -6.38 1.25
N LEU A 2 20.71 -5.94 2.23
CA LEU A 2 21.06 -4.76 3.05
C LEU A 2 22.34 -4.95 3.88
N ALA A 3 22.55 -6.14 4.47
CA ALA A 3 23.79 -6.47 5.19
C ALA A 3 25.04 -6.43 4.27
N ILE A 4 24.90 -6.86 3.02
CA ILE A 4 25.99 -6.89 2.02
C ILE A 4 26.32 -5.47 1.54
N THR A 5 25.32 -4.64 1.30
CA THR A 5 25.49 -3.29 0.72
C THR A 5 25.66 -2.17 1.74
N SER A 6 25.30 -2.39 3.01
CA SER A 6 25.27 -1.35 4.05
C SER A 6 25.71 -1.84 5.43
N GLY A 7 26.14 -3.10 5.55
CA GLY A 7 26.62 -3.69 6.79
C GLY A 7 25.56 -3.82 7.89
N LYS A 8 26.01 -4.27 9.06
CA LYS A 8 25.22 -4.34 10.30
C LYS A 8 24.53 -3.00 10.66
N PRO A 9 25.16 -1.82 10.49
CA PRO A 9 24.50 -0.55 10.79
C PRO A 9 23.28 -0.27 9.90
N GLY A 10 23.32 -0.65 8.63
CA GLY A 10 22.18 -0.51 7.72
C GLY A 10 20.96 -1.32 8.18
N VAL A 11 21.20 -2.57 8.57
CA VAL A 11 20.17 -3.48 9.09
C VAL A 11 19.55 -2.94 10.39
N LEU A 12 20.37 -2.48 11.33
CA LEU A 12 19.87 -1.92 12.58
C LEU A 12 19.07 -0.63 12.38
N ARG A 13 19.46 0.23 11.43
CA ARG A 13 18.68 1.44 11.10
C ARG A 13 17.30 1.08 10.55
N MET A 14 17.21 0.08 9.68
CA MET A 14 15.95 -0.41 9.13
C MET A 14 15.01 -0.96 10.23
N PHE A 15 15.52 -1.81 11.13
CA PHE A 15 14.67 -2.31 12.22
C PHE A 15 14.28 -1.21 13.22
N ARG A 16 15.16 -0.21 13.43
CA ARG A 16 14.83 0.95 14.26
C ARG A 16 13.76 1.84 13.64
N SER A 17 13.70 1.99 12.31
CA SER A 17 12.66 2.78 11.68
C SER A 17 11.26 2.17 11.86
N ILE A 18 11.15 0.84 11.94
CA ILE A 18 9.85 0.16 12.17
C ILE A 18 9.21 0.55 13.52
N VAL A 19 10.04 0.87 14.51
CA VAL A 19 9.59 1.20 15.88
C VAL A 19 9.65 2.70 16.20
N HIS A 20 10.07 3.54 15.25
CA HIS A 20 10.17 4.98 15.43
C HIS A 20 8.96 5.69 14.82
N TRP A 21 7.96 5.99 15.64
CA TRP A 21 6.71 6.62 15.20
C TRP A 21 6.77 8.12 15.50
N ARG A 22 6.94 8.94 14.46
CA ARG A 22 7.01 10.42 14.58
C ARG A 22 6.15 11.15 13.54
N VAL A 23 4.97 10.61 13.23
CA VAL A 23 4.05 11.24 12.29
C VAL A 23 3.05 12.10 13.03
N GLY A 24 2.94 13.37 12.63
CA GLY A 24 1.91 14.27 13.15
C GLY A 24 0.51 13.83 12.71
N VAL A 25 -0.53 14.27 13.42
CA VAL A 25 -1.94 13.92 13.12
C VAL A 25 -2.32 14.18 11.65
N GLN A 26 -1.70 15.17 11.01
CA GLN A 26 -1.92 15.49 9.60
C GLN A 26 -1.55 14.32 8.68
N GLY A 27 -0.48 13.58 8.97
CA GLY A 27 -0.08 12.41 8.18
C GLY A 27 -1.12 11.31 8.24
N TYR A 28 -1.68 11.06 9.42
CA TYR A 28 -2.80 10.12 9.60
C TYR A 28 -4.04 10.57 8.82
N LEU A 29 -4.38 11.86 8.84
CA LEU A 29 -5.53 12.39 8.10
C LEU A 29 -5.34 12.28 6.58
N VAL A 30 -4.15 12.60 6.06
CA VAL A 30 -3.82 12.45 4.63
C VAL A 30 -3.97 11.01 4.19
N VAL A 31 -3.54 10.06 5.02
CA VAL A 31 -3.65 8.62 4.77
C VAL A 31 -5.11 8.17 4.83
N LEU A 32 -5.81 8.49 5.92
CA LEU A 32 -7.17 8.04 6.19
C LEU A 32 -8.20 8.61 5.21
N LEU A 33 -7.99 9.83 4.72
CA LEU A 33 -8.90 10.50 3.79
C LEU A 33 -8.40 10.45 2.35
N GLY A 34 -7.11 10.65 2.13
CA GLY A 34 -6.52 10.71 0.79
C GLY A 34 -6.63 9.40 0.04
N VAL A 35 -6.41 8.26 0.71
CA VAL A 35 -6.54 6.94 0.05
C VAL A 35 -7.97 6.65 -0.40
N PRO A 36 -9.01 6.78 0.45
CA PRO A 36 -10.39 6.65 -0.02
C PRO A 36 -10.76 7.59 -1.16
N VAL A 37 -10.30 8.85 -1.11
CA VAL A 37 -10.56 9.83 -2.19
C VAL A 37 -9.89 9.41 -3.49
N LEU A 38 -8.61 9.02 -3.46
CA LEU A 38 -7.91 8.56 -4.66
C LEU A 38 -8.56 7.31 -5.26
N ASN A 39 -9.00 6.38 -4.41
CA ASN A 39 -9.72 5.18 -4.86
C ASN A 39 -11.07 5.53 -5.50
N LEU A 40 -11.82 6.47 -4.91
CA LEU A 40 -13.06 6.96 -5.50
C LEU A 40 -12.81 7.63 -6.85
N LEU A 41 -11.78 8.49 -6.96
CA LEU A 41 -11.42 9.13 -8.23
C LEU A 41 -10.99 8.11 -9.30
N ALA A 42 -10.20 7.11 -8.92
CA ALA A 42 -9.79 6.03 -9.82
C ALA A 42 -11.00 5.21 -10.30
N PHE A 43 -11.96 4.94 -9.41
CA PHE A 43 -13.21 4.29 -9.76
C PHE A 43 -14.00 5.12 -10.76
N LEU A 44 -14.26 6.40 -10.47
CA LEU A 44 -15.04 7.31 -11.33
C LEU A 44 -14.42 7.53 -12.71
N ALA A 45 -13.12 7.27 -12.87
CA ALA A 45 -12.44 7.33 -14.17
C ALA A 45 -12.81 6.17 -15.11
N VAL A 46 -13.45 5.11 -14.60
CA VAL A 46 -13.88 3.95 -15.39
C VAL A 46 -15.23 4.27 -16.08
N PRO A 47 -15.32 4.24 -17.42
CA PRO A 47 -16.57 4.51 -18.13
C PRO A 47 -17.67 3.51 -17.75
N GLY A 48 -18.90 4.01 -17.53
CA GLY A 48 -20.08 3.17 -17.24
C GLY A 48 -20.20 2.69 -15.79
N VAL A 49 -19.18 2.92 -14.96
CA VAL A 49 -19.07 2.35 -13.61
C VAL A 49 -20.14 2.83 -12.63
N LEU A 50 -20.75 4.00 -12.89
CA LEU A 50 -21.79 4.58 -12.04
C LEU A 50 -23.05 3.70 -12.01
N ALA A 51 -23.30 2.91 -13.05
CA ALA A 51 -24.41 1.97 -13.08
C ALA A 51 -24.26 0.84 -12.05
N ASP A 52 -23.02 0.48 -11.71
CA ASP A 52 -22.67 -0.57 -10.77
C ASP A 52 -22.24 -0.01 -9.40
N PHE A 53 -22.43 1.29 -9.16
CA PHE A 53 -22.02 1.92 -7.91
C PHE A 53 -22.89 1.42 -6.75
N VAL A 54 -22.23 0.79 -5.77
CA VAL A 54 -22.83 0.41 -4.50
C VAL A 54 -22.20 1.25 -3.41
N ALA A 55 -23.02 2.10 -2.77
CA ALA A 55 -22.57 2.90 -1.66
C ALA A 55 -22.02 1.99 -0.53
N PRO A 56 -20.91 2.35 0.12
CA PRO A 56 -20.36 1.58 1.22
C PRO A 56 -21.39 1.43 2.35
N ASP A 57 -21.67 0.19 2.74
CA ASP A 57 -22.53 -0.09 3.89
C ASP A 57 -21.71 -0.31 5.16
N SER A 58 -22.40 -0.45 6.29
CA SER A 58 -21.74 -0.69 7.58
C SER A 58 -20.92 -1.99 7.61
N ARG A 59 -21.23 -2.97 6.75
CA ARG A 59 -20.49 -4.23 6.66
C ARG A 59 -19.14 -4.00 5.98
N LEU A 60 -19.10 -3.25 4.88
CA LEU A 60 -17.87 -2.89 4.19
C LEU A 60 -16.93 -2.11 5.12
N VAL A 61 -17.46 -1.13 5.86
CA VAL A 61 -16.68 -0.37 6.85
C VAL A 61 -16.10 -1.28 7.93
N ARG A 62 -16.89 -2.22 8.47
CA ARG A 62 -16.39 -3.17 9.48
C ARG A 62 -15.31 -4.09 8.93
N LEU A 63 -15.48 -4.61 7.71
CA LEU A 63 -14.48 -5.45 7.04
C LEU A 63 -13.18 -4.67 6.82
N TYR A 64 -13.27 -3.42 6.36
CA TYR A 64 -12.12 -2.55 6.20
C TYR A 64 -11.33 -2.38 7.51
N LEU A 65 -12.04 -2.04 8.59
CA LEU A 65 -11.41 -1.83 9.90
C LEU A 65 -10.83 -3.13 10.47
N SER A 66 -11.48 -4.28 10.26
CA SER A 66 -10.96 -5.57 10.73
C SER A 66 -9.71 -5.99 9.96
N GLU A 67 -9.69 -5.85 8.63
CA GLU A 67 -8.51 -6.15 7.81
C GLU A 67 -7.36 -5.20 8.15
N MET A 68 -7.65 -3.92 8.41
CA MET A 68 -6.64 -2.97 8.88
C MET A 68 -6.04 -3.41 10.22
N ALA A 69 -6.88 -3.82 11.18
CA ALA A 69 -6.42 -4.31 12.47
C ALA A 69 -5.60 -5.61 12.35
N ILE A 70 -6.02 -6.55 11.50
CA ILE A 70 -5.32 -7.81 11.22
C ILE A 70 -3.94 -7.53 10.58
N SER A 71 -3.90 -6.66 9.57
CA SER A 71 -2.66 -6.28 8.90
C SER A 71 -1.65 -5.64 9.86
N LEU A 72 -2.13 -4.80 10.79
CA LEU A 72 -1.29 -4.16 11.81
C LEU A 72 -0.80 -5.14 12.89
N THR A 73 -1.53 -6.22 13.16
CA THR A 73 -1.25 -7.13 14.29
C THR A 73 -0.55 -8.42 13.90
N ILE A 74 -0.89 -9.00 12.74
CA ILE A 74 -0.47 -10.34 12.35
C ILE A 74 0.68 -10.29 11.33
N GLY A 75 0.78 -9.21 10.53
CA GLY A 75 2.01 -8.84 9.82
C GLY A 75 2.55 -9.80 8.75
N ILE A 76 1.70 -10.64 8.16
CA ILE A 76 2.19 -11.77 7.35
C ILE A 76 2.55 -11.38 5.89
N ALA A 77 2.07 -10.26 5.35
CA ALA A 77 2.47 -9.82 4.00
C ALA A 77 2.96 -8.36 3.92
N PRO A 78 2.23 -7.34 4.41
CA PRO A 78 2.61 -5.95 4.13
C PRO A 78 3.88 -5.51 4.87
N LEU A 79 4.07 -6.00 6.10
CA LEU A 79 5.26 -5.70 6.89
C LEU A 79 6.55 -6.16 6.20
N TRP A 80 6.53 -7.34 5.57
CA TRP A 80 7.71 -7.89 4.89
C TRP A 80 8.00 -7.19 3.57
N GLU A 81 6.96 -6.80 2.83
CA GLU A 81 7.11 -6.00 1.62
C GLU A 81 7.68 -4.62 1.94
N GLU A 82 7.17 -3.94 2.96
CA GLU A 82 7.60 -2.59 3.35
C GLU A 82 9.06 -2.56 3.81
N ILE A 83 9.54 -3.63 4.44
CA ILE A 83 10.97 -3.82 4.74
C ILE A 83 11.82 -3.77 3.45
N GLY A 84 11.36 -4.40 2.37
CA GLY A 84 12.04 -4.34 1.07
C GLY A 84 11.91 -2.98 0.41
N TRP A 85 10.69 -2.47 0.28
CA TRP A 85 10.41 -1.25 -0.48
C TRP A 85 10.89 0.00 0.25
N ARG A 86 10.53 0.20 1.52
CA ARG A 86 10.94 1.37 2.30
C ARG A 86 12.28 1.19 2.99
N GLY A 87 12.59 -0.01 3.47
CA GLY A 87 13.85 -0.29 4.16
C GLY A 87 15.06 -0.36 3.21
N PHE A 88 14.85 -0.73 1.95
CA PHE A 88 15.94 -0.91 0.98
C PHE A 88 15.81 -0.05 -0.29
N ALA A 89 14.70 -0.15 -1.02
CA ALA A 89 14.59 0.44 -2.37
C ALA A 89 14.40 1.96 -2.36
N TYR A 90 13.44 2.46 -1.56
CA TYR A 90 13.05 3.87 -1.51
C TYR A 90 14.21 4.82 -1.16
N PRO A 91 15.03 4.59 -0.12
CA PRO A 91 16.13 5.49 0.21
C PRO A 91 17.21 5.58 -0.88
N ARG A 92 17.31 4.57 -1.74
CA ARG A 92 18.23 4.57 -2.89
C ARG A 92 17.63 5.36 -4.05
N MET A 93 16.37 5.11 -4.37
CA MET A 93 15.65 5.84 -5.43
C MET A 93 15.49 7.32 -5.10
N GLN A 94 15.15 7.66 -3.85
CA GLN A 94 15.06 9.04 -3.40
C GLN A 94 16.41 9.76 -3.49
N ARG A 95 17.53 9.08 -3.19
CA ARG A 95 18.88 9.66 -3.34
C ARG A 95 19.28 9.87 -4.80
N ALA A 96 18.84 8.99 -5.70
CA ALA A 96 19.20 9.06 -7.12
C ALA A 96 18.32 10.03 -7.92
N HIS A 97 17.03 10.14 -7.59
CA HIS A 97 16.03 10.84 -8.42
C HIS A 97 15.25 11.92 -7.65
N GLY A 98 15.52 12.12 -6.36
CA GLY A 98 14.74 12.99 -5.50
C GLY A 98 13.43 12.34 -5.01
N PRO A 99 12.71 13.01 -4.08
CA PRO A 99 11.57 12.42 -3.38
C PRO A 99 10.37 12.14 -4.30
N VAL A 100 10.06 13.04 -5.24
CA VAL A 100 8.88 12.89 -6.11
C VAL A 100 9.11 11.81 -7.16
N VAL A 101 10.17 11.95 -7.97
CA VAL A 101 10.47 10.99 -9.04
C VAL A 101 10.82 9.62 -8.45
N GLY A 102 11.58 9.57 -7.35
CA GLY A 102 11.88 8.32 -6.66
C GLY A 102 10.62 7.59 -6.19
N SER A 103 9.61 8.32 -5.68
CA SER A 103 8.32 7.76 -5.29
C SER A 103 7.53 7.23 -6.49
N LEU A 104 7.48 7.98 -7.59
CA LEU A 104 6.75 7.58 -8.81
C LEU A 104 7.35 6.31 -9.42
N VAL A 105 8.69 6.25 -9.54
CA VAL A 105 9.38 5.08 -10.09
C VAL A 105 9.16 3.86 -9.19
N LEU A 106 9.28 4.04 -7.86
CA LEU A 106 9.04 2.96 -6.92
C LEU A 106 7.60 2.45 -6.99
N GLY A 107 6.63 3.35 -7.06
CA GLY A 107 5.21 3.03 -7.21
C GLY A 107 4.92 2.26 -8.49
N ALA A 108 5.53 2.65 -9.61
CA ALA A 108 5.42 1.92 -10.88
C ALA A 108 6.01 0.51 -10.80
N LEU A 109 7.22 0.34 -10.25
CA LEU A 109 7.82 -0.98 -10.09
C LEU A 109 6.99 -1.89 -9.19
N TRP A 110 6.46 -1.34 -8.11
CA TRP A 110 5.63 -2.08 -7.18
C TRP A 110 4.29 -2.49 -7.81
N GLY A 111 3.65 -1.60 -8.59
CA GLY A 111 2.46 -1.94 -9.37
C GLY A 111 2.74 -3.03 -10.41
N LEU A 112 3.88 -2.97 -11.10
CA LEU A 112 4.31 -4.00 -12.05
C LEU A 112 4.56 -5.36 -11.36
N TRP A 113 5.13 -5.36 -10.16
CA TRP A 113 5.38 -6.57 -9.38
C TRP A 113 4.07 -7.32 -9.04
N HIS A 114 2.94 -6.62 -8.98
CA HIS A 114 1.63 -7.22 -8.74
C HIS A 114 0.93 -7.75 -10.00
N LEU A 115 1.41 -7.45 -11.21
CA LEU A 115 0.77 -7.90 -12.45
C LEU A 115 0.48 -9.41 -12.52
N PRO A 116 1.37 -10.32 -12.05
CA PRO A 116 1.08 -11.75 -12.07
C PRO A 116 -0.18 -12.15 -11.30
N PHE A 117 -0.57 -11.39 -10.28
CA PHE A 117 -1.83 -11.64 -9.56
C PHE A 117 -3.07 -11.35 -10.40
N PHE A 118 -2.96 -10.53 -11.45
CA PHE A 118 -4.08 -10.22 -12.35
C PHE A 118 -4.22 -11.23 -13.50
N PHE A 119 -3.12 -11.93 -13.86
CA PHE A 119 -3.09 -12.84 -15.01
C PHE A 119 -2.86 -14.32 -14.63
N GLY A 120 -2.57 -14.61 -13.36
CA GLY A 120 -2.29 -15.96 -12.87
C GLY A 120 -3.52 -16.72 -12.36
N PRO A 121 -3.38 -18.01 -11.98
CA PRO A 121 -4.48 -18.84 -11.45
C PRO A 121 -5.12 -18.31 -10.15
N LEU A 122 -4.49 -17.33 -9.51
CA LEU A 122 -4.97 -16.65 -8.29
C LEU A 122 -5.72 -15.34 -8.60
N ALA A 123 -5.93 -15.01 -9.89
CA ALA A 123 -6.61 -13.80 -10.30
C ALA A 123 -8.05 -13.76 -9.80
N ARG A 124 -8.29 -12.93 -8.77
CA ARG A 124 -9.62 -12.56 -8.28
C ARG A 124 -10.19 -11.32 -8.98
N THR A 125 -9.41 -10.70 -9.85
CA THR A 125 -9.71 -9.45 -10.56
C THR A 125 -9.48 -9.63 -12.06
N GLY A 126 -10.54 -9.92 -12.81
CA GLY A 126 -10.54 -9.98 -14.28
C GLY A 126 -11.53 -8.98 -14.90
N PRO A 127 -11.86 -9.09 -16.20
CA PRO A 127 -12.86 -8.23 -16.86
C PRO A 127 -14.26 -8.27 -16.21
N ASN A 128 -14.51 -9.32 -15.43
CA ASN A 128 -15.76 -9.54 -14.67
C ASN A 128 -15.60 -9.17 -13.18
N ALA A 129 -14.53 -8.47 -12.80
CA ALA A 129 -14.30 -8.03 -11.43
C ALA A 129 -15.38 -7.03 -11.03
N THR A 130 -16.19 -7.39 -10.05
CA THR A 130 -17.16 -6.48 -9.43
C THR A 130 -16.45 -5.41 -8.61
N PHE A 131 -17.13 -4.29 -8.36
CA PHE A 131 -16.68 -3.24 -7.44
C PHE A 131 -16.18 -3.81 -6.10
N VAL A 132 -16.81 -4.89 -5.60
CA VAL A 132 -16.41 -5.57 -4.37
C VAL A 132 -15.07 -6.30 -4.53
N SER A 133 -14.83 -7.01 -5.63
CA SER A 133 -13.53 -7.67 -5.87
C SER A 133 -12.39 -6.68 -6.14
N ALA A 134 -12.67 -5.58 -6.85
CA ALA A 134 -11.72 -4.50 -7.06
C ALA A 134 -11.44 -3.74 -5.76
N THR A 135 -12.47 -3.48 -4.95
CA THR A 135 -12.34 -2.84 -3.64
C THR A 135 -11.63 -3.75 -2.65
N ILE A 136 -11.90 -5.06 -2.60
CA ILE A 136 -11.17 -6.00 -1.72
C ILE A 136 -9.70 -6.08 -2.12
N ALA A 137 -9.38 -6.26 -3.41
CA ALA A 137 -8.00 -6.29 -3.88
C ALA A 137 -7.27 -4.96 -3.59
N LEU A 138 -7.95 -3.83 -3.80
CA LEU A 138 -7.42 -2.49 -3.52
C LEU A 138 -7.38 -2.17 -2.02
N LEU A 139 -8.24 -2.78 -1.20
CA LEU A 139 -8.26 -2.66 0.25
C LEU A 139 -7.14 -3.48 0.87
N GLU A 140 -6.95 -4.74 0.48
CA GLU A 140 -5.80 -5.56 0.85
C GLU A 140 -4.48 -4.83 0.53
N PHE A 141 -4.43 -4.18 -0.64
CA PHE A 141 -3.30 -3.42 -1.15
C PHE A 141 -3.11 -2.04 -0.49
N SER A 142 -4.19 -1.28 -0.26
CA SER A 142 -4.17 0.03 0.40
C SER A 142 -3.90 -0.11 1.89
N ILE A 143 -4.47 -1.12 2.56
CA ILE A 143 -4.20 -1.40 3.98
C ILE A 143 -2.71 -1.71 4.18
N GLY A 144 -2.09 -2.39 3.21
CA GLY A 144 -0.64 -2.59 3.20
C GLY A 144 0.17 -1.28 3.08
N LEU A 145 -0.19 -0.41 2.14
CA LEU A 145 0.49 0.86 1.90
C LEU A 145 0.26 1.92 2.98
N THR A 146 -0.97 2.04 3.49
CA THR A 146 -1.36 3.12 4.41
C THR A 146 -1.13 2.79 5.87
N GLY A 147 -1.17 1.50 6.24
CA GLY A 147 -0.80 1.06 7.59
C GLY A 147 0.68 1.28 7.93
N LEU A 148 1.57 1.32 6.92
CA LEU A 148 3.03 1.35 7.11
C LEU A 148 3.75 2.57 6.52
N SER A 149 3.13 3.32 5.60
CA SER A 149 3.69 4.60 5.13
C SER A 149 3.79 5.66 6.23
N VAL A 150 2.94 5.55 7.25
CA VAL A 150 2.97 6.35 8.48
C VAL A 150 4.00 5.83 9.49
N VAL A 151 4.49 4.61 9.32
CA VAL A 151 5.38 3.91 10.28
C VAL A 151 6.85 4.10 9.95
N MET A 152 7.18 4.38 8.69
CA MET A 152 8.56 4.33 8.17
C MET A 152 9.07 5.69 7.65
N ALA A 153 8.40 6.80 7.99
CA ALA A 153 8.84 8.16 7.70
C ALA A 153 9.73 8.74 8.81
#